data_AF-A0A3M1BHS9-F1
#
_entry.id   AF-A0A3M1BHS9-F1
#
_cell.length_a   1.000
_cell.length_b   1.000
_cell.length_c   1.000
_cell.angle_alpha   90.00
_cell.angle_beta   90.00
_cell.angle_gamma   90.00
#
_symmetry.space_group_name_H-M   'P 1'
#
loop_
_entity.id
_entity.type
_entity.pdbx_description
1 polymer ?
#
loop_
_entity_poly.entity_id
_entity_poly.type
_entity_poly.pdbx_seq_one_letter_code
_entity_poly.pdbx_strand_id
1 'polypeptide(L)'
;IKEDLYNSLSIKEDAEEKENRRETSFGFSPYLADFRPEYYRKPKAVPTPQEDRTRTSMQREVFLGEATIGEEVVGYREAFDTLARWLKESERPTIVLGPLVFWDFGEKELQEKARLLRELIEKVGRFNVKVLPDYRPKLKKYDPSVEMDPPNPHHAVLHGRHDLTVLVGVHCYRTDFVIRLLRKYTDTKVVALCGLYGHPTAHLSTSFTDAEKLEDFTKLL
;
A
#
# COMPACT_ATOMS: atom_id res chain seq x y z
N ILE A 1 -41.06 25.86 11.25
CA ILE A 1 -40.69 25.44 9.86
C ILE A 1 -39.18 25.57 9.59
N LYS A 2 -38.55 26.76 9.66
CA LYS A 2 -37.08 26.86 9.42
C LYS A 2 -36.21 26.35 10.59
N GLU A 3 -36.65 26.52 11.84
CA GLU A 3 -35.91 26.03 13.02
C GLU A 3 -36.04 24.51 13.21
N ASP A 4 -37.20 23.92 12.92
CA ASP A 4 -37.40 22.46 12.99
C ASP A 4 -36.59 21.70 11.92
N LEU A 5 -36.38 22.33 10.76
CA LEU A 5 -35.53 21.78 9.71
C LEU A 5 -34.04 21.82 10.10
N TYR A 6 -33.61 22.89 10.77
CA TYR A 6 -32.23 23.02 11.26
C TYR A 6 -31.92 22.04 12.40
N ASN A 7 -32.86 21.85 13.34
CA ASN A 7 -32.72 20.90 14.43
C ASN A 7 -32.76 19.44 13.94
N SER A 8 -33.56 19.12 12.93
CA SER A 8 -33.60 17.77 12.35
C SER A 8 -32.37 17.45 11.49
N LEU A 9 -31.73 18.47 10.88
CA LEU A 9 -30.46 18.33 10.17
C LEU A 9 -29.28 18.23 11.15
N SER A 10 -29.24 19.02 12.23
CA SER A 10 -28.17 18.95 13.22
C SER A 10 -28.21 17.66 14.04
N ILE A 11 -29.41 17.15 14.37
CA ILE A 11 -29.56 15.86 15.07
C ILE A 11 -29.18 14.69 14.15
N LYS A 12 -29.39 14.80 12.83
CA LYS A 12 -28.95 13.79 11.86
C LYS A 12 -27.45 13.82 11.61
N GLU A 13 -26.84 14.99 11.51
CA GLU A 13 -25.37 15.11 11.40
C GLU A 13 -24.69 14.60 12.69
N ASP A 14 -25.22 14.92 13.87
CA ASP A 14 -24.67 14.44 15.15
C ASP A 14 -24.91 12.94 15.40
N ALA A 15 -26.00 12.35 14.88
CA ALA A 15 -26.31 10.93 15.06
C ALA A 15 -25.57 10.03 14.03
N GLU A 16 -25.48 10.46 12.76
CA GLU A 16 -24.75 9.71 11.73
C GLU A 16 -23.21 9.80 11.91
N GLU A 17 -22.67 10.88 12.49
CA GLU A 17 -21.23 10.95 12.81
C GLU A 17 -20.83 10.18 14.09
N LYS A 18 -21.77 9.95 15.01
CA LYS A 18 -21.46 9.31 16.31
C LYS A 18 -21.59 7.79 16.31
N GLU A 19 -22.27 7.18 15.35
CA GLU A 19 -22.57 5.74 15.42
C GLU A 19 -21.48 4.81 14.86
N ASN A 20 -20.32 5.30 14.40
CA ASN A 20 -19.26 4.39 13.92
C ASN A 20 -17.79 4.85 14.09
N ARG A 21 -17.50 5.82 14.96
CA ARG A 21 -16.12 6.02 15.44
C ARG A 21 -15.84 5.12 16.65
N ARG A 22 -15.88 3.80 16.45
CA ARG A 22 -14.96 2.96 17.22
C ARG A 22 -13.58 3.44 16.80
N GLU A 23 -12.86 4.17 17.66
CA GLU A 23 -11.43 4.38 17.47
C GLU A 23 -10.84 3.00 17.27
N THR A 24 -10.58 2.63 16.02
CA THR A 24 -10.01 1.34 15.68
C THR A 24 -8.61 1.40 16.27
N SER A 25 -8.41 0.71 17.38
CA SER A 25 -7.12 0.71 18.05
C SER A 25 -6.10 0.09 17.10
N PHE A 26 -5.20 0.91 16.58
CA PHE A 26 -4.12 0.44 15.72
C PHE A 26 -2.78 0.49 16.43
N GLY A 27 -1.87 -0.43 16.13
CA GLY A 27 -0.49 -0.46 16.60
C GLY A 27 0.49 -0.42 15.44
N PHE A 28 1.79 -0.35 15.72
CA PHE A 28 2.77 -0.72 14.69
C PHE A 28 2.69 -2.22 14.46
N SER A 29 2.84 -2.66 13.21
CA SER A 29 2.89 -4.09 12.89
C SER A 29 4.00 -4.79 13.68
N PRO A 30 3.73 -5.88 14.41
CA PRO A 30 4.76 -6.57 15.19
C PRO A 30 5.86 -7.19 14.31
N TYR A 31 5.58 -7.38 13.01
CA TYR A 31 6.50 -8.00 12.04
C TYR A 31 7.36 -6.98 11.28
N LEU A 32 6.92 -5.72 11.21
CA LEU A 32 7.51 -4.67 10.36
C LEU A 32 7.87 -3.40 11.13
N ALA A 33 7.67 -3.37 12.45
CA ALA A 33 7.89 -2.19 13.29
C ALA A 33 9.36 -1.72 13.34
N ASP A 34 10.30 -2.61 13.06
CA ASP A 34 11.74 -2.29 13.01
C ASP A 34 12.13 -1.48 11.77
N PHE A 35 11.31 -1.48 10.71
CA PHE A 35 11.49 -0.59 9.55
C PHE A 35 10.98 0.84 9.80
N ARG A 36 10.38 1.11 10.96
CA ARG A 36 9.89 2.44 11.31
C ARG A 36 11.07 3.41 11.46
N PRO A 37 11.05 4.59 10.79
CA PRO A 37 12.04 5.63 11.04
C PRO A 37 12.01 6.06 12.52
N GLU A 38 13.17 6.25 13.14
CA GLU A 38 13.27 6.57 14.59
C GLU A 38 12.49 7.83 14.97
N TYR A 39 12.45 8.81 14.06
CA TYR A 39 11.72 10.07 14.26
C TYR A 39 10.20 9.90 14.10
N TYR A 40 9.73 8.79 13.56
CA TYR A 40 8.33 8.59 13.22
C TYR A 40 7.50 8.17 14.44
N ARG A 41 6.56 9.03 14.83
CA ARG A 41 5.65 8.78 15.96
C ARG A 41 4.29 8.29 15.48
N LYS A 42 3.68 7.41 16.25
CA LYS A 42 2.30 6.96 16.02
C LYS A 42 1.36 8.18 16.02
N PRO A 43 0.61 8.43 14.94
CA PRO A 43 -0.35 9.51 14.91
C PRO A 43 -1.65 9.15 15.64
N LYS A 44 -2.56 10.13 15.77
CA LYS A 44 -3.89 9.90 16.35
C LYS A 44 -4.79 9.06 15.44
N ALA A 45 -4.63 9.20 14.13
CA ALA A 45 -5.41 8.49 13.13
C ALA A 45 -4.56 8.21 11.89
N VAL A 46 -4.90 7.12 11.21
CA VAL A 46 -4.34 6.70 9.93
C VAL A 46 -5.46 6.16 9.04
N PRO A 47 -5.28 6.18 7.71
CA PRO A 47 -6.20 5.52 6.80
C PRO A 47 -6.37 4.04 7.16
N THR A 48 -7.61 3.58 7.20
CA THR A 48 -7.97 2.23 7.67
C THR A 48 -8.29 1.27 6.52
N PRO A 49 -8.23 -0.06 6.75
CA PRO A 49 -8.68 -1.03 5.76
C PRO A 49 -10.14 -0.82 5.35
N GLN A 50 -11.00 -0.39 6.28
CA GLN A 50 -12.39 -0.07 5.99
C GLN A 50 -12.54 1.14 5.07
N GLU A 51 -11.74 2.19 5.27
CA GLU A 51 -11.66 3.31 4.34
C GLU A 51 -11.22 2.87 2.95
N ASP A 52 -10.28 1.92 2.85
CA ASP A 52 -9.86 1.39 1.54
C ASP A 52 -11.01 0.70 0.81
N ARG A 53 -11.69 -0.24 1.48
CA ARG A 53 -12.82 -0.97 0.92
C ARG A 53 -13.95 -0.03 0.48
N THR A 54 -14.29 0.95 1.31
CA THR A 54 -15.41 1.88 1.07
C THR A 54 -15.11 2.91 -0.02
N ARG A 55 -13.91 3.48 -0.08
CA ARG A 55 -13.56 4.45 -1.14
C ARG A 55 -13.37 3.76 -2.47
N THR A 56 -12.87 2.53 -2.45
CA THR A 56 -12.61 1.79 -3.68
C THR A 56 -13.91 1.28 -4.30
N SER A 57 -14.91 0.89 -3.50
CA SER A 57 -16.24 0.54 -4.02
C SER A 57 -16.98 1.73 -4.67
N MET A 58 -16.57 2.96 -4.38
CA MET A 58 -17.11 4.16 -5.05
C MET A 58 -16.45 4.46 -6.40
N GLN A 59 -15.36 3.76 -6.76
CA GLN A 59 -14.72 3.95 -8.06
C GLN A 59 -15.55 3.29 -9.17
N ARG A 60 -15.80 4.05 -10.25
CA ARG A 60 -16.63 3.59 -11.38
C ARG A 60 -15.95 2.53 -12.25
N GLU A 61 -14.63 2.54 -12.29
CA GLU A 61 -13.81 1.65 -13.11
C GLU A 61 -12.74 1.04 -12.21
N VAL A 62 -12.91 -0.23 -11.85
CA VAL A 62 -11.92 -1.03 -11.13
C VAL A 62 -11.57 -2.25 -11.98
N PHE A 63 -10.31 -2.65 -11.96
CA PHE A 63 -9.87 -3.87 -12.64
C PHE A 63 -10.34 -5.11 -11.87
N LEU A 64 -11.00 -6.04 -12.56
CA LEU A 64 -11.55 -7.27 -11.98
C LEU A 64 -10.84 -8.55 -12.41
N GLY A 65 -9.75 -8.44 -13.18
CA GLY A 65 -8.91 -9.60 -13.53
C GLY A 65 -7.93 -9.97 -12.41
N GLU A 66 -7.21 -11.08 -12.58
CA GLU A 66 -6.26 -11.55 -11.57
C GLU A 66 -4.97 -10.74 -11.53
N ALA A 67 -4.40 -10.44 -12.69
CA ALA A 67 -3.17 -9.67 -12.80
C ALA A 67 -3.01 -9.01 -14.18
N THR A 68 -2.04 -8.09 -14.27
CA THR A 68 -1.62 -7.42 -15.51
C THR A 68 -0.10 -7.38 -15.62
N ILE A 69 0.42 -7.48 -16.84
CA ILE A 69 1.81 -7.19 -17.20
C ILE A 69 1.78 -6.25 -18.40
N GLY A 70 2.16 -4.99 -18.19
CA GLY A 70 1.93 -3.94 -19.19
C GLY A 70 0.43 -3.81 -19.51
N GLU A 71 0.07 -4.00 -20.78
CA GLU A 71 -1.32 -3.94 -21.25
C GLU A 71 -2.02 -5.31 -21.25
N GLU A 72 -1.28 -6.39 -20.98
CA GLU A 72 -1.81 -7.76 -21.04
C GLU A 72 -2.44 -8.17 -19.71
N VAL A 73 -3.61 -8.80 -19.78
CA VAL A 73 -4.28 -9.44 -18.64
C VAL A 73 -3.83 -10.88 -18.55
N VAL A 74 -3.25 -11.26 -17.42
CA VAL A 74 -2.66 -12.58 -17.18
C VAL A 74 -3.15 -13.18 -15.87
N GLY A 75 -2.86 -14.47 -15.65
CA GLY A 75 -3.09 -15.12 -14.35
C GLY A 75 -2.07 -14.66 -13.30
N TYR A 76 -2.44 -14.72 -12.01
CA TYR A 76 -1.53 -14.24 -10.95
C TYR A 76 -0.21 -15.03 -10.87
N ARG A 77 -0.22 -16.33 -11.20
CA ARG A 77 0.99 -17.17 -11.19
C ARG A 77 2.01 -16.72 -12.23
N GLU A 78 1.56 -16.41 -13.44
CA GLU A 78 2.41 -15.87 -14.51
C GLU A 78 2.98 -14.49 -14.13
N ALA A 79 2.17 -13.65 -13.51
CA ALA A 79 2.63 -12.38 -12.96
C ALA A 79 3.71 -12.58 -11.89
N PHE A 80 3.56 -13.57 -11.00
CA PHE A 80 4.58 -13.88 -10.00
C PHE A 80 5.86 -14.48 -10.56
N ASP A 81 5.78 -15.34 -11.58
CA ASP A 81 6.96 -15.81 -12.30
C ASP A 81 7.73 -14.64 -12.95
N THR A 82 6.99 -13.69 -13.52
CA THR A 82 7.59 -12.48 -14.10
C THR A 82 8.18 -11.56 -13.06
N LEU A 83 7.50 -11.37 -11.93
CA LEU A 83 8.01 -10.60 -10.81
C LEU A 83 9.28 -11.24 -10.22
N ALA A 84 9.31 -12.56 -10.07
CA ALA A 84 10.48 -13.29 -9.57
C ALA A 84 11.69 -13.09 -10.50
N ARG A 85 11.47 -13.08 -11.81
CA ARG A 85 12.51 -12.80 -12.82
C ARG A 85 13.01 -11.36 -12.72
N TRP A 86 12.11 -10.37 -12.72
CA TRP A 86 12.48 -8.97 -12.57
C TRP A 86 13.21 -8.70 -11.25
N LEU A 87 12.79 -9.37 -10.18
CA LEU A 87 13.45 -9.26 -8.90
C LEU A 87 14.88 -9.78 -9.00
N LYS A 88 15.11 -10.96 -9.57
CA LYS A 88 16.44 -11.54 -9.81
C LYS A 88 17.35 -10.64 -10.66
N GLU A 89 16.81 -10.03 -11.70
CA GLU A 89 17.53 -9.14 -12.64
C GLU A 89 17.81 -7.74 -12.06
N SER A 90 16.97 -7.26 -11.14
CA SER A 90 17.09 -5.93 -10.55
C SER A 90 18.35 -5.83 -9.69
N GLU A 91 19.10 -4.74 -9.82
CA GLU A 91 20.28 -4.45 -9.01
C GLU A 91 19.90 -3.85 -7.65
N ARG A 92 18.88 -2.98 -7.62
CA ARG A 92 18.47 -2.20 -6.44
C ARG A 92 16.95 -2.28 -6.22
N PRO A 93 16.40 -3.48 -5.96
CA PRO A 93 14.98 -3.65 -5.76
C PRO A 93 14.55 -3.00 -4.45
N THR A 94 13.35 -2.43 -4.48
CA THR A 94 12.76 -1.74 -3.34
C THR A 94 11.37 -2.27 -3.09
N ILE A 95 11.06 -2.45 -1.82
CA ILE A 95 9.71 -2.76 -1.38
C ILE A 95 9.20 -1.61 -0.50
N VAL A 96 8.00 -1.14 -0.83
CA VAL A 96 7.31 -0.08 -0.11
C VAL A 96 6.18 -0.69 0.70
N LEU A 97 6.31 -0.57 2.01
CA LEU A 97 5.33 -1.03 2.99
C LEU A 97 4.30 0.07 3.23
N GLY A 98 3.13 -0.07 2.62
CA GLY A 98 2.02 0.85 2.77
C GLY A 98 1.27 0.73 4.10
N PRO A 99 0.29 1.61 4.34
CA PRO A 99 -0.34 1.70 5.66
C PRO A 99 -1.07 0.42 6.09
N LEU A 100 -1.61 -0.37 5.15
CA LEU A 100 -2.39 -1.58 5.46
C LEU A 100 -1.55 -2.71 6.09
N VAL A 101 -0.22 -2.69 5.90
CA VAL A 101 0.69 -3.71 6.47
C VAL A 101 1.65 -3.11 7.49
N PHE A 102 1.92 -1.81 7.40
CA PHE A 102 2.76 -1.10 8.35
C PHE A 102 2.09 -0.93 9.73
N TRP A 103 0.77 -0.72 9.73
CA TRP A 103 -0.02 -0.68 10.96
C TRP A 103 -0.72 -2.02 11.22
N ASP A 104 -0.81 -2.38 12.49
CA ASP A 104 -1.64 -3.47 12.96
C ASP A 104 -3.03 -2.93 13.32
N PHE A 105 -4.05 -3.34 12.59
CA PHE A 105 -5.45 -3.01 12.86
C PHE A 105 -6.19 -4.11 13.64
N GLY A 106 -5.49 -5.16 14.08
CA GLY A 106 -6.08 -6.35 14.69
C GLY A 106 -6.76 -7.30 13.69
N GLU A 107 -6.60 -7.06 12.38
CA GLU A 107 -7.11 -7.95 11.33
C GLU A 107 -6.10 -9.06 11.04
N LYS A 108 -6.48 -10.32 11.33
CA LYS A 108 -5.61 -11.50 11.17
C LYS A 108 -5.01 -11.61 9.76
N GLU A 109 -5.79 -11.29 8.73
CA GLU A 109 -5.32 -11.34 7.34
C GLU A 109 -4.18 -10.34 7.07
N LEU A 110 -4.27 -9.12 7.61
CA LEU A 110 -3.22 -8.10 7.45
C LEU A 110 -1.97 -8.44 8.26
N GLN A 111 -2.15 -9.00 9.46
CA GLN A 111 -1.04 -9.50 10.28
C GLN A 111 -0.28 -10.62 9.56
N GLU A 112 -1.01 -11.56 8.94
CA GLU A 112 -0.41 -12.66 8.20
C GLU A 112 0.32 -12.17 6.94
N LYS A 113 -0.26 -11.21 6.21
CA LYS A 113 0.44 -10.51 5.11
C LYS A 113 1.73 -9.86 5.59
N ALA A 114 1.70 -9.16 6.72
CA ALA A 114 2.89 -8.51 7.28
C ALA A 114 3.97 -9.54 7.67
N ARG A 115 3.60 -10.68 8.25
CA ARG A 115 4.52 -11.80 8.54
C ARG A 115 5.15 -12.36 7.27
N LEU A 116 4.36 -12.64 6.24
CA LEU A 116 4.87 -13.15 4.96
C LEU A 116 5.73 -12.14 4.20
N LEU A 117 5.39 -10.84 4.28
CA LEU A 117 6.24 -9.78 3.74
C LEU A 117 7.59 -9.71 4.46
N ARG A 118 7.61 -9.93 5.78
CA ARG A 118 8.86 -10.03 6.54
C ARG A 118 9.72 -11.18 6.03
N GLU A 119 9.13 -12.36 5.87
CA GLU A 119 9.82 -13.55 5.33
C GLU A 119 10.33 -13.32 3.90
N LEU A 120 9.51 -12.70 3.04
CA LEU A 120 9.91 -12.30 1.70
C LEU A 120 11.12 -11.36 1.72
N ILE A 121 11.09 -10.33 2.58
CA ILE A 121 12.18 -9.36 2.73
C ILE A 121 13.47 -10.06 3.15
N GLU A 122 13.40 -10.92 4.18
CA GLU A 122 14.54 -11.67 4.69
C GLU A 122 15.09 -12.66 3.66
N LYS A 123 14.20 -13.39 2.96
CA LYS A 123 14.56 -14.37 1.95
C LYS A 123 15.30 -13.74 0.76
N VAL A 124 14.85 -12.56 0.32
CA VAL A 124 15.48 -11.83 -0.78
C VAL A 124 16.77 -11.15 -0.32
N GLY A 125 16.83 -10.69 0.94
CA GLY A 125 18.03 -10.20 1.62
C GLY A 125 18.63 -8.87 1.09
N ARG A 126 18.15 -8.38 -0.05
CA ARG A 126 18.69 -7.20 -0.75
C ARG A 126 17.65 -6.14 -1.10
N PHE A 127 16.43 -6.26 -0.58
CA PHE A 127 15.44 -5.19 -0.72
C PHE A 127 15.92 -3.95 0.02
N ASN A 128 15.82 -2.79 -0.64
CA ASN A 128 15.69 -1.54 0.09
C ASN A 128 14.25 -1.43 0.60
N VAL A 129 14.06 -1.33 1.91
CA VAL A 129 12.72 -1.26 2.51
C VAL A 129 12.37 0.20 2.77
N LYS A 130 11.26 0.66 2.19
CA LYS A 130 10.68 1.98 2.46
C LYS A 130 9.35 1.82 3.16
N VAL A 131 9.04 2.73 4.06
CA VAL A 131 7.69 2.82 4.65
C VAL A 131 6.89 3.94 4.01
N LEU A 132 5.61 3.70 3.79
CA LEU A 132 4.59 4.70 3.45
C LEU A 132 3.51 4.63 4.52
N PRO A 133 3.73 5.23 5.70
CA PRO A 133 2.89 4.99 6.88
C PRO A 133 1.52 5.67 6.80
N ASP A 134 1.38 6.77 6.07
CA ASP A 134 0.10 7.44 5.83
C ASP A 134 0.18 8.34 4.60
N TYR A 135 -0.87 9.09 4.31
CA TYR A 135 -0.94 10.00 3.15
C TYR A 135 -0.81 11.48 3.50
N ARG A 136 -0.31 11.82 4.69
CA ARG A 136 -0.12 13.21 5.12
C ARG A 136 1.19 13.75 4.51
N PRO A 137 1.19 14.96 3.92
CA PRO A 137 2.42 15.56 3.41
C PRO A 137 3.50 15.66 4.48
N LYS A 138 4.72 15.24 4.18
CA LYS A 138 5.83 15.28 5.16
C LYS A 138 6.59 16.61 5.16
N LEU A 139 6.32 17.51 4.21
CA LEU A 139 6.86 18.87 4.15
C LEU A 139 8.39 18.96 4.33
N LYS A 140 9.13 18.05 3.67
CA LYS A 140 10.60 17.92 3.75
C LYS A 140 11.16 17.51 5.12
N LYS A 141 10.33 17.04 6.05
CA LYS A 141 10.74 16.50 7.36
C LYS A 141 10.67 14.96 7.36
N TYR A 142 11.34 14.35 6.40
CA TYR A 142 11.45 12.89 6.29
C TYR A 142 12.79 12.50 5.66
N ASP A 143 13.20 11.26 5.87
CA ASP A 143 14.39 10.69 5.27
C ASP A 143 14.00 9.79 4.07
N PRO A 144 14.34 10.16 2.82
CA PRO A 144 14.05 9.35 1.64
C PRO A 144 14.81 8.02 1.61
N SER A 145 15.80 7.82 2.48
CA SER A 145 16.52 6.56 2.65
C SER A 145 15.67 5.46 3.32
N VAL A 146 14.62 5.82 4.07
CA VAL A 146 13.76 4.89 4.82
C VAL A 146 12.26 5.12 4.63
N GLU A 147 11.83 6.31 4.20
CA GLU A 147 10.42 6.69 4.09
C GLU A 147 10.07 7.27 2.72
N MET A 148 8.86 7.00 2.27
CA MET A 148 8.28 7.57 1.05
C MET A 148 7.29 8.70 1.39
N ASP A 149 7.52 9.90 0.86
CA ASP A 149 6.59 11.03 1.00
C ASP A 149 5.42 10.89 0.02
N PRO A 150 4.16 10.84 0.48
CA PRO A 150 3.01 10.55 -0.39
C PRO A 150 2.84 11.51 -1.57
N PRO A 151 3.02 12.83 -1.44
CA PRO A 151 2.97 13.76 -2.57
C PRO A 151 4.21 13.67 -3.49
N ASN A 152 5.34 13.16 -2.99
CA ASN A 152 6.61 13.09 -3.73
C ASN A 152 7.28 11.71 -3.62
N PRO A 153 6.60 10.61 -4.01
CA PRO A 153 7.11 9.26 -3.78
C PRO A 153 8.37 8.97 -4.60
N HIS A 154 8.52 9.64 -5.74
CA HIS A 154 9.68 9.56 -6.62
C HIS A 154 10.99 9.98 -5.94
N HIS A 155 10.96 10.84 -4.91
CA HIS A 155 12.19 11.24 -4.20
C HIS A 155 12.92 10.04 -3.56
N ALA A 156 12.18 9.10 -2.96
CA ALA A 156 12.77 7.90 -2.36
C ALA A 156 13.44 7.01 -3.42
N VAL A 157 12.78 6.86 -4.57
CA VAL A 157 13.29 6.11 -5.73
C VAL A 157 14.54 6.74 -6.33
N LEU A 158 14.53 8.07 -6.54
CA LEU A 158 15.68 8.81 -7.06
C LEU A 158 16.87 8.75 -6.10
N HIS A 159 16.61 8.92 -4.79
CA HIS A 159 17.65 8.86 -3.76
C HIS A 159 18.35 7.51 -3.75
N GLY A 160 17.59 6.41 -3.77
CA GLY A 160 18.15 5.06 -3.75
C GLY A 160 18.49 4.46 -5.12
N ARG A 161 18.21 5.19 -6.21
CA ARG A 161 18.38 4.76 -7.62
C ARG A 161 17.75 3.40 -7.88
N HIS A 162 16.53 3.21 -7.38
CA HIS A 162 15.83 1.93 -7.44
C HIS A 162 15.35 1.66 -8.86
N ASP A 163 15.65 0.47 -9.37
CA ASP A 163 15.30 0.00 -10.72
C ASP A 163 14.02 -0.86 -10.73
N LEU A 164 13.64 -1.39 -9.57
CA LEU A 164 12.37 -2.08 -9.33
C LEU A 164 11.75 -1.59 -8.01
N THR A 165 10.50 -1.17 -8.04
CA THR A 165 9.74 -0.70 -6.87
C THR A 165 8.46 -1.52 -6.74
N VAL A 166 8.35 -2.28 -5.66
CA VAL A 166 7.20 -3.12 -5.32
C VAL A 166 6.37 -2.42 -4.25
N LEU A 167 5.13 -2.06 -4.56
CA LEU A 167 4.17 -1.46 -3.64
C LEU A 167 3.30 -2.55 -3.03
N VAL A 168 3.27 -2.65 -1.70
CA VAL A 168 2.39 -3.59 -0.99
C VAL A 168 1.69 -2.90 0.17
N GLY A 169 0.39 -3.16 0.35
CA GLY A 169 -0.39 -2.57 1.44
C GLY A 169 -0.65 -1.06 1.31
N VAL A 170 -0.43 -0.50 0.11
CA VAL A 170 -0.91 0.84 -0.24
C VAL A 170 -2.41 0.74 -0.52
N HIS A 171 -3.19 1.70 -0.01
CA HIS A 171 -4.63 1.75 -0.23
C HIS A 171 -4.91 1.95 -1.71
N CYS A 172 -5.83 1.18 -2.29
CA CYS A 172 -6.00 1.14 -3.74
C CYS A 172 -6.51 2.51 -4.28
N TYR A 173 -7.22 3.33 -3.48
CA TYR A 173 -7.53 4.74 -3.85
C TYR A 173 -6.32 5.70 -3.90
N ARG A 174 -5.13 5.29 -3.43
CA ARG A 174 -3.87 6.06 -3.53
C ARG A 174 -2.84 5.43 -4.44
N THR A 175 -2.92 4.11 -4.67
CA THR A 175 -1.90 3.38 -5.41
C THR A 175 -1.68 3.94 -6.81
N ASP A 176 -2.74 4.21 -7.59
CA ASP A 176 -2.59 4.80 -8.94
C ASP A 176 -1.94 6.18 -8.93
N PHE A 177 -2.18 6.99 -7.88
CA PHE A 177 -1.51 8.27 -7.73
C PHE A 177 0.00 8.08 -7.51
N VAL A 178 0.39 7.13 -6.66
CA VAL A 178 1.80 6.78 -6.42
C VAL A 178 2.44 6.25 -7.71
N ILE A 179 1.80 5.29 -8.38
CA ILE A 179 2.28 4.71 -9.65
C ILE A 179 2.52 5.81 -10.68
N ARG A 180 1.55 6.71 -10.88
CA ARG A 180 1.65 7.80 -11.86
C ARG A 180 2.85 8.70 -11.59
N LEU A 181 3.12 9.03 -10.33
CA LEU A 181 4.28 9.86 -9.99
C LEU A 181 5.60 9.12 -10.17
N LEU A 182 5.68 7.84 -9.80
CA LEU A 182 6.87 7.03 -10.04
C LEU A 182 7.17 6.90 -11.54
N ARG A 183 6.17 6.54 -12.35
CA ARG A 183 6.32 6.42 -13.80
C ARG A 183 6.65 7.74 -14.50
N LYS A 184 6.17 8.87 -13.97
CA LYS A 184 6.42 10.19 -14.57
C LYS A 184 7.83 10.71 -14.31
N TYR A 185 8.40 10.41 -13.14
CA TYR A 185 9.63 11.07 -12.67
C TYR A 185 10.82 10.12 -12.50
N THR A 186 10.66 8.82 -12.73
CA THR A 186 11.71 7.81 -12.54
C THR A 186 11.58 6.67 -13.55
N ASP A 187 12.68 5.98 -13.81
CA ASP A 187 12.72 4.82 -14.70
C ASP A 187 12.51 3.48 -13.97
N THR A 188 12.09 3.50 -12.70
CA THR A 188 11.84 2.27 -11.95
C THR A 188 10.71 1.48 -12.62
N LYS A 189 10.88 0.16 -12.74
CA LYS A 189 9.72 -0.72 -12.91
C LYS A 189 8.87 -0.61 -11.65
N VAL A 190 7.56 -0.51 -11.82
CA VAL A 190 6.59 -0.32 -10.75
C VAL A 190 5.70 -1.54 -10.70
N VAL A 191 5.68 -2.20 -9.56
CA VAL A 191 4.87 -3.39 -9.29
C VAL A 191 3.88 -3.05 -8.19
N ALA A 192 2.61 -3.39 -8.36
CA ALA A 192 1.57 -3.16 -7.34
C ALA A 192 0.89 -4.47 -6.94
N LEU A 193 1.15 -4.93 -5.72
CA LEU A 193 0.49 -6.08 -5.11
C LEU A 193 -0.70 -5.58 -4.29
N CYS A 194 -1.83 -5.25 -4.94
CA CYS A 194 -3.04 -4.73 -4.26
C CYS A 194 -3.82 -5.90 -3.64
N GLY A 195 -4.37 -5.66 -2.45
CA GLY A 195 -5.22 -6.62 -1.74
C GLY A 195 -6.68 -6.62 -2.21
N LEU A 196 -7.05 -5.70 -3.09
CA LEU A 196 -8.40 -5.52 -3.65
C LEU A 196 -8.34 -5.61 -5.18
N TYR A 197 -8.55 -4.50 -5.88
CA TYR A 197 -8.65 -4.41 -7.34
C TYR A 197 -7.29 -3.99 -7.90
N GLY A 198 -6.69 -4.80 -8.77
CA GLY A 198 -5.36 -4.52 -9.33
C GLY A 198 -5.28 -3.16 -10.03
N HIS A 199 -4.05 -2.72 -10.31
CA HIS A 199 -3.73 -1.42 -10.89
C HIS A 199 -3.04 -1.56 -12.25
N PRO A 200 -3.78 -1.63 -13.36
CA PRO A 200 -3.24 -1.77 -14.72
C PRO A 200 -2.29 -0.64 -15.14
N THR A 201 -2.27 0.47 -14.39
CA THR A 201 -1.32 1.56 -14.65
C THR A 201 0.11 1.22 -14.21
N ALA A 202 0.32 0.17 -13.42
CA ALA A 202 1.64 -0.35 -13.06
C ALA A 202 2.28 -1.09 -14.24
N HIS A 203 3.59 -1.39 -14.15
CA HIS A 203 4.23 -2.29 -15.11
C HIS A 203 3.79 -3.74 -14.88
N LEU A 204 3.50 -4.08 -13.62
CA LEU A 204 2.87 -5.33 -13.22
C LEU A 204 1.95 -5.07 -12.03
N SER A 205 0.75 -5.62 -12.04
CA SER A 205 -0.11 -5.56 -10.86
C SER A 205 -0.91 -6.84 -10.67
N THR A 206 -1.11 -7.21 -9.41
CA THR A 206 -1.97 -8.33 -9.01
C THR A 206 -3.15 -7.83 -8.18
N SER A 207 -4.32 -8.42 -8.42
CA SER A 207 -5.55 -8.23 -7.66
C SER A 207 -5.65 -9.27 -6.55
N PHE A 208 -6.37 -8.92 -5.48
CA PHE A 208 -6.66 -9.79 -4.35
C PHE A 208 -5.41 -10.52 -3.86
N THR A 209 -4.31 -9.78 -3.68
CA THR A 209 -3.06 -10.34 -3.18
C THR A 209 -3.23 -10.59 -1.68
N ASP A 210 -3.58 -11.82 -1.36
CA ASP A 210 -3.78 -12.34 -0.02
C ASP A 210 -2.48 -12.96 0.55
N ALA A 211 -2.57 -13.51 1.76
CA ALA A 211 -1.45 -14.21 2.37
C ALA A 211 -1.03 -15.45 1.54
N GLU A 212 -1.98 -16.23 1.04
CA GLU A 212 -1.68 -17.44 0.26
C GLU A 212 -0.88 -17.11 -1.01
N LYS A 213 -1.28 -16.07 -1.74
CA LYS A 213 -0.51 -15.59 -2.91
C LYS A 213 0.88 -15.09 -2.54
N LEU A 214 1.04 -14.37 -1.43
CA LEU A 214 2.38 -13.95 -0.97
C LEU A 214 3.25 -15.14 -0.59
N GLU A 215 2.67 -16.19 0.00
CA GLU A 215 3.37 -17.42 0.31
C GLU A 215 3.80 -18.15 -0.97
N ASP A 216 2.91 -18.27 -1.96
CA ASP A 216 3.20 -18.81 -3.29
C ASP A 216 4.36 -18.04 -3.94
N PHE A 217 4.31 -16.72 -3.95
CA PHE A 217 5.40 -15.89 -4.49
C PHE A 217 6.71 -16.11 -3.73
N THR A 218 6.65 -16.18 -2.41
CA THR A 218 7.84 -16.41 -1.57
C THR A 218 8.48 -17.76 -1.86
N LYS A 219 7.68 -18.81 -2.16
CA LYS A 219 8.19 -20.15 -2.55
C LYS A 219 8.92 -20.16 -3.91
N LEU A 220 8.61 -19.23 -4.81
CA LEU A 220 9.24 -19.15 -6.15
C LEU A 220 10.65 -18.54 -6.14
N LEU A 221 11.01 -17.81 -5.09
CA LEU A 221 12.29 -17.12 -4.94
C LEU A 221 13.39 -18.03 -4.39
#